data_AF-A0A941WXD9-F1
#
_entry.id   AF-A0A941WXD9-F1
#
_cell.length_a   1.000
_cell.length_b   1.000
_cell.length_c   1.000
_cell.angle_alpha   90.00
_cell.angle_beta   90.00
_cell.angle_gamma   90.00
#
_symmetry.space_group_name_H-M   'P 1'
#
loop_
_entity.id
_entity.type
_entity.pdbx_description
1 polymer ?
#
loop_
_entity_poly.entity_id
_entity_poly.type
_entity_poly.pdbx_seq_one_letter_code
_entity_poly.pdbx_strand_id
1 'polypeptide(L)'
;MRAAYRRLVKTCHPDQFQDPQRQKAAQEQLLQLNLAYEAALKLASQHRVGFNLISQEEAKHFAQRLIDQGNLESALRQLARADGKDADWYFLQGKILMGLRQYDTAHQSFREAVRRDPDNHKYREGALDAALAMKKNRPLSQKLRDVLGRR
;
A
#
# COMPACT_ATOMS: atom_id res chain seq x y z
N MET A 1 -12.10 17.13 -9.20
CA MET A 1 -11.81 17.33 -10.65
C MET A 1 -12.89 16.80 -11.58
N ARG A 2 -13.21 15.50 -11.60
CA ARG A 2 -14.18 14.90 -12.56
C ARG A 2 -15.58 15.53 -12.55
N ALA A 3 -16.10 15.94 -11.39
CA ALA A 3 -17.44 16.53 -11.28
C ALA A 3 -17.53 17.95 -11.88
N ALA A 4 -16.48 18.76 -11.76
CA ALA A 4 -16.43 20.11 -12.34
C ALA A 4 -16.30 20.05 -13.87
N TYR A 5 -15.46 19.14 -14.38
CA TYR A 5 -15.32 18.86 -15.80
C TYR A 5 -16.66 18.44 -16.45
N ARG A 6 -17.40 17.51 -15.82
CA ARG A 6 -18.73 17.10 -16.32
C ARG A 6 -19.75 18.22 -16.37
N ARG A 7 -19.65 19.23 -15.50
CA ARG A 7 -20.56 20.41 -15.52
C ARG A 7 -20.22 21.34 -16.68
N LEU A 8 -18.93 21.58 -16.92
CA LEU A 8 -18.45 22.43 -18.02
C LEU A 8 -18.72 21.83 -19.41
N VAL A 9 -18.59 20.50 -19.55
CA VAL A 9 -18.92 19.81 -20.81
C VAL A 9 -20.42 19.94 -21.13
N LYS A 10 -21.29 19.92 -20.11
CA LYS A 10 -22.74 20.08 -20.30
C LYS A 10 -23.15 21.47 -20.77
N THR A 11 -22.37 22.51 -20.46
CA THR A 11 -22.67 23.90 -20.88
C THR A 11 -22.14 24.24 -22.27
N CYS A 12 -21.22 23.44 -22.81
CA CYS A 12 -20.54 23.69 -24.08
C CYS A 12 -20.90 22.66 -25.16
N HIS A 13 -22.04 21.98 -25.05
CA HIS A 13 -22.39 20.92 -25.99
C HIS A 13 -22.81 21.53 -27.35
N PRO A 14 -22.20 21.12 -28.48
CA PRO A 14 -22.47 21.69 -29.80
C PRO A 14 -23.94 21.56 -30.22
N ASP A 15 -24.63 20.53 -29.71
CA ASP A 15 -26.06 20.25 -29.93
C ASP A 15 -27.02 21.31 -29.36
N GLN A 16 -26.52 22.26 -28.55
CA GLN A 16 -27.31 23.35 -28.00
C GLN A 16 -27.42 24.55 -28.95
N PHE A 17 -26.67 24.55 -30.06
CA PHE A 17 -26.63 25.65 -31.01
C PHE A 17 -27.15 25.20 -32.36
N GLN A 18 -28.08 25.96 -32.96
CA GLN A 18 -28.59 25.70 -34.32
C GLN A 18 -27.69 26.31 -35.41
N ASP A 19 -26.94 27.37 -35.07
CA ASP A 19 -26.05 28.05 -36.00
C ASP A 19 -24.74 27.27 -36.22
N PRO A 20 -24.36 26.94 -37.48
CA PRO A 20 -23.15 26.19 -37.78
C PRO A 20 -21.86 26.83 -37.26
N GLN A 21 -21.79 28.17 -37.23
CA GLN A 21 -20.64 28.89 -36.69
C GLN A 21 -20.53 28.77 -35.18
N ARG A 22 -21.66 28.79 -34.45
CA ARG A 22 -21.67 28.64 -32.99
C ARG A 22 -21.41 27.20 -32.57
N GLN A 23 -21.89 26.23 -33.34
CA GLN A 23 -21.54 24.81 -33.17
C GLN A 23 -20.02 24.61 -33.29
N LYS A 24 -19.40 25.21 -34.31
CA LYS A 24 -17.95 25.11 -34.51
C LYS A 24 -17.16 25.74 -33.35
N ALA A 25 -17.58 26.92 -32.89
CA ALA A 25 -16.95 27.58 -31.74
C ALA A 25 -17.11 26.77 -30.43
N ALA A 26 -18.28 26.18 -30.19
CA ALA A 26 -18.51 25.30 -29.04
C ALA A 26 -17.67 24.03 -29.11
N GLN A 27 -17.51 23.45 -30.31
CA GLN A 27 -16.65 22.30 -30.56
C GLN A 27 -15.18 22.59 -30.22
N GLU A 28 -14.68 23.76 -30.65
CA GLU A 28 -13.30 24.19 -30.37
C GLU A 28 -13.07 24.42 -28.87
N GLN A 29 -14.03 25.06 -28.18
CA GLN A 29 -13.95 25.24 -26.72
C GLN A 29 -13.97 23.91 -25.97
N LEU A 30 -14.80 22.96 -26.40
CA LEU A 30 -14.85 21.62 -25.80
C LEU A 30 -13.54 20.86 -26.01
N LEU A 31 -12.93 20.98 -27.19
CA LEU A 31 -11.63 20.38 -27.48
C LEU A 31 -10.54 20.93 -26.54
N GLN A 32 -10.48 22.25 -26.39
CA GLN A 32 -9.53 22.91 -25.48
C GLN A 32 -9.73 22.47 -24.03
N LEU A 33 -10.99 22.35 -23.59
CA LEU A 33 -11.34 21.87 -22.25
C LEU A 33 -10.85 20.43 -22.03
N ASN A 34 -11.02 19.55 -23.03
CA ASN A 34 -10.57 18.17 -22.97
C ASN A 34 -9.04 18.08 -22.91
N LEU A 35 -8.33 18.85 -23.73
CA LEU A 35 -6.87 18.92 -23.74
C LEU A 35 -6.31 19.40 -22.39
N ALA A 36 -6.89 20.44 -21.81
CA ALA A 36 -6.48 20.95 -20.49
C ALA A 36 -6.74 19.92 -19.38
N TYR A 37 -7.86 19.21 -19.45
CA TYR A 37 -8.21 18.16 -18.50
C TYR A 37 -7.25 16.96 -18.58
N GLU A 38 -6.90 16.52 -19.79
CA GLU A 38 -5.89 15.48 -20.01
C GLU A 38 -4.51 15.90 -19.51
N ALA A 39 -4.10 17.14 -19.76
CA ALA A 39 -2.84 17.68 -19.26
C ALA A 39 -2.80 17.71 -17.72
N ALA A 40 -3.88 18.14 -17.07
CA ALA A 40 -4.00 18.13 -15.62
C ALA A 40 -3.96 16.70 -15.04
N LEU A 41 -4.61 15.74 -15.70
CA LEU A 41 -4.52 14.33 -15.31
C LEU A 41 -3.11 13.76 -15.48
N LYS A 42 -2.41 14.09 -16.56
CA LYS A 42 -1.01 13.69 -16.77
C LYS A 42 -0.11 14.24 -15.66
N LEU A 43 -0.22 15.52 -15.34
CA LEU A 43 0.55 16.15 -14.25
C LEU A 43 0.21 15.54 -12.88
N ALA A 44 -1.06 15.29 -12.60
CA ALA A 44 -1.47 14.62 -11.37
C ALA A 44 -0.98 13.16 -11.29
N SER A 45 -0.92 12.45 -12.42
CA SER A 45 -0.35 11.10 -12.50
C SER A 45 1.17 11.08 -12.41
N GLN A 46 1.84 12.16 -12.84
CA GLN A 46 3.28 12.38 -12.69
C GLN A 46 3.63 12.78 -11.26
N HIS A 47 2.71 13.42 -10.54
CA HIS A 47 2.72 13.54 -9.08
C HIS A 47 2.42 12.18 -8.41
N ARG A 48 3.16 11.13 -8.81
CA ARG A 48 3.40 10.02 -7.90
C ARG A 48 4.09 10.64 -6.71
N VAL A 49 3.51 10.51 -5.52
CA VAL A 49 4.20 10.76 -4.25
C VAL A 49 5.52 10.00 -4.37
N GLY A 50 6.60 10.73 -4.63
CA GLY A 50 7.93 10.16 -4.65
C GLY A 50 8.14 9.65 -3.24
N PHE A 51 8.03 8.34 -3.05
CA PHE A 51 8.63 7.74 -1.87
C PHE A 51 10.09 8.11 -2.00
N ASN A 52 10.58 9.03 -1.16
CA ASN A 52 12.00 9.28 -0.98
C ASN A 52 12.57 7.94 -0.49
N LEU A 53 12.93 7.10 -1.45
CA LEU A 53 13.50 5.79 -1.20
C LEU A 53 14.86 6.03 -0.55
N ILE A 54 15.10 5.31 0.52
CA ILE A 54 16.33 5.38 1.29
C ILE A 54 17.01 4.03 1.22
N SER A 55 18.32 4.00 1.49
CA SER A 55 19.06 2.74 1.55
C SER A 55 18.39 1.76 2.51
N GLN A 56 18.45 0.47 2.18
CA GLN A 56 17.94 -0.62 3.04
C GLN A 56 18.50 -0.52 4.47
N GLU A 57 19.77 -0.15 4.62
CA GLU A 57 20.45 -0.02 5.91
C GLU A 57 19.88 1.15 6.72
N GLU A 58 19.69 2.29 6.08
CA GLU A 58 19.10 3.47 6.70
C GLU A 58 17.65 3.21 7.11
N ALA A 59 16.86 2.56 6.25
CA ALA A 59 15.49 2.18 6.53
C ALA A 59 15.39 1.24 7.74
N LYS A 60 16.25 0.22 7.80
CA LYS A 60 16.33 -0.72 8.93
C LYS A 60 16.71 0.01 10.22
N HIS A 61 17.70 0.89 10.17
CA HIS A 61 18.16 1.65 11.33
C HIS A 61 17.09 2.63 11.87
N PHE A 62 16.40 3.37 11.00
CA PHE A 62 15.29 4.22 11.42
C PHE A 62 14.12 3.41 11.99
N ALA A 63 13.78 2.29 11.35
CA ALA A 63 12.74 1.40 11.85
C ALA A 63 13.09 0.84 13.23
N GLN A 64 14.35 0.44 13.47
CA GLN A 64 14.80 -0.07 14.76
C GLN A 64 14.65 0.98 15.87
N ARG A 65 15.11 2.22 15.64
CA ARG A 65 14.92 3.31 16.61
C ARG A 65 13.45 3.56 16.95
N LEU A 66 12.57 3.48 15.95
CA LEU A 66 11.13 3.67 16.15
C LEU A 66 10.48 2.50 16.89
N ILE A 67 10.97 1.27 16.69
CA ILE A 67 10.57 0.10 17.49
C ILE A 67 10.98 0.31 18.95
N ASP A 68 12.19 0.77 19.21
CA ASP A 68 12.69 1.02 20.57
C ASP A 68 11.88 2.12 21.28
N GLN A 69 11.31 3.06 20.52
CA GLN A 69 10.38 4.09 20.99
C GLN A 69 8.93 3.60 21.13
N GLY A 70 8.62 2.37 20.72
CA GLY A 70 7.27 1.80 20.70
C GLY A 70 6.37 2.30 19.56
N ASN A 71 6.89 3.11 18.65
CA ASN A 71 6.14 3.66 17.53
C ASN A 71 6.17 2.73 16.31
N LEU A 72 5.48 1.60 16.43
CA LEU A 72 5.50 0.50 15.47
C LEU A 72 4.92 0.86 14.09
N GLU A 73 3.87 1.67 14.05
CA GLU A 73 3.29 2.10 12.76
C GLU A 73 4.23 3.01 11.98
N SER A 74 4.90 3.94 12.67
CA SER A 74 5.90 4.79 12.02
C SER A 74 7.11 3.96 11.60
N ALA A 75 7.51 2.98 12.42
CA ALA A 75 8.59 2.05 12.06
C ALA A 75 8.26 1.33 10.75
N LEU A 76 7.04 0.81 10.59
CA LEU A 76 6.61 0.12 9.37
C LEU A 76 6.62 1.05 8.16
N ARG A 77 6.16 2.31 8.33
CA ARG A 77 6.17 3.31 7.27
C ARG A 77 7.59 3.67 6.83
N GLN A 78 8.52 3.86 7.78
CA GLN A 78 9.92 4.15 7.45
C GLN A 78 10.60 2.94 6.80
N LEU A 79 10.35 1.73 7.30
CA LEU A 79 10.88 0.51 6.72
C LEU A 79 10.39 0.31 5.27
N ALA A 80 9.14 0.68 4.97
CA ALA A 80 8.58 0.61 3.63
C ALA A 80 9.23 1.55 2.60
N ARG A 81 10.04 2.53 3.05
CA ARG A 81 10.80 3.42 2.17
C ARG A 81 12.12 2.82 1.68
N ALA A 82 12.49 1.63 2.14
CA ALA A 82 13.67 0.95 1.63
C ALA A 82 13.60 0.78 0.10
N ASP A 83 14.71 1.06 -0.59
CA ASP A 83 14.87 0.87 -2.03
C ASP A 83 14.87 -0.61 -2.47
N GLY A 84 15.12 -1.53 -1.53
CA GLY A 84 15.00 -2.97 -1.72
C GLY A 84 14.62 -3.70 -0.43
N LYS A 85 14.31 -5.00 -0.58
CA LYS A 85 13.83 -5.87 0.51
C LYS A 85 14.64 -7.16 0.55
N ASP A 86 15.59 -7.19 1.45
CA ASP A 86 16.40 -8.35 1.79
C ASP A 86 15.71 -9.22 2.87
N ALA A 87 16.36 -10.33 3.28
CA ALA A 87 15.81 -11.21 4.30
C ALA A 87 15.62 -10.49 5.65
N ASP A 88 16.57 -9.64 6.04
CA ASP A 88 16.49 -8.82 7.25
C ASP A 88 15.31 -7.84 7.25
N TRP A 89 15.00 -7.25 6.10
CA TRP A 89 13.85 -6.36 5.95
C TRP A 89 12.55 -7.09 6.28
N TYR A 90 12.37 -8.31 5.74
CA TYR A 90 11.19 -9.13 6.00
C TYR A 90 11.13 -9.58 7.46
N PHE A 91 12.28 -9.90 8.05
CA PHE A 91 12.37 -10.24 9.47
C PHE A 91 11.98 -9.06 10.37
N LEU A 92 12.50 -7.86 10.09
CA LEU A 92 12.17 -6.65 10.85
C LEU A 92 10.69 -6.27 10.69
N GLN A 93 10.15 -6.40 9.48
CA GLN A 93 8.73 -6.22 9.21
C GLN A 93 7.88 -7.20 10.05
N GLY A 94 8.25 -8.48 10.09
CA GLY A 94 7.60 -9.48 10.92
C GLY A 94 7.60 -9.10 12.40
N LYS A 95 8.73 -8.64 12.95
CA LYS A 95 8.83 -8.17 14.34
C LYS A 95 7.91 -6.98 14.64
N ILE A 96 7.84 -6.00 13.74
CA ILE A 96 6.95 -4.84 13.89
C ILE A 96 5.49 -5.30 13.91
N LEU A 97 5.11 -6.20 12.98
CA LEU A 97 3.74 -6.73 12.87
C LEU A 97 3.35 -7.59 14.08
N MET A 98 4.29 -8.32 14.68
CA MET A 98 4.07 -9.04 15.94
C MET A 98 3.67 -8.08 17.07
N GLY A 99 4.36 -6.94 17.18
CA GLY A 99 4.02 -5.89 18.14
C GLY A 99 2.65 -5.25 17.87
N LEU A 100 2.29 -5.11 16.59
CA LEU A 100 0.95 -4.65 16.16
C LEU A 100 -0.14 -5.72 16.29
N ARG A 101 0.18 -6.92 16.79
CA ARG A 101 -0.71 -8.09 16.91
C ARG A 101 -1.30 -8.58 15.58
N GLN A 102 -0.66 -8.25 14.46
CA GLN A 102 -1.03 -8.71 13.13
C GLN A 102 -0.30 -10.03 12.82
N TYR A 103 -0.65 -11.08 13.55
CA TYR A 103 0.13 -12.33 13.57
C TYR A 103 0.10 -13.08 12.23
N ASP A 104 -1.00 -13.02 11.48
CA ASP A 104 -1.11 -13.65 10.16
C ASP A 104 -0.12 -13.05 9.17
N THR A 105 -0.11 -11.72 9.05
CA THR A 105 0.81 -10.99 8.18
C THR A 105 2.25 -11.12 8.66
N ALA A 106 2.48 -11.09 9.98
CA ALA A 106 3.80 -11.29 10.56
C ALA A 106 4.40 -12.65 10.18
N HIS A 107 3.61 -13.73 10.29
CA HIS A 107 4.02 -15.06 9.92
C HIS A 107 4.39 -15.17 8.43
N GLN A 108 3.63 -14.50 7.54
CA GLN A 108 3.97 -14.44 6.12
C GLN A 108 5.31 -13.73 5.89
N SER A 109 5.54 -12.57 6.53
CA SER A 109 6.82 -11.86 6.44
C SER A 109 7.98 -12.72 6.93
N PHE A 110 7.85 -13.42 8.06
CA PHE A 110 8.90 -14.32 8.53
C PHE A 110 9.15 -15.49 7.58
N ARG A 111 8.11 -16.06 6.97
CA ARG A 111 8.28 -17.10 5.95
C ARG A 111 9.05 -16.60 4.73
N GLU A 112 8.83 -15.36 4.30
CA GLU A 112 9.64 -14.76 3.23
C GLU A 112 11.11 -14.58 3.65
N ALA A 113 11.36 -14.18 4.90
CA ALA A 113 12.73 -14.12 5.43
C ALA A 113 13.42 -15.50 5.40
N VAL A 114 12.74 -16.55 5.89
CA VAL A 114 13.26 -17.93 5.86
C VAL A 114 13.46 -18.46 4.44
N ARG A 115 12.59 -18.10 3.49
CA ARG A 115 12.76 -18.50 2.08
C ARG A 115 14.02 -17.92 1.46
N ARG A 116 14.39 -16.69 1.85
CA ARG A 116 15.57 -15.99 1.35
C ARG A 116 16.85 -16.46 2.00
N ASP A 117 16.80 -16.76 3.29
CA ASP A 117 17.93 -17.29 4.05
C ASP A 117 17.43 -18.44 4.96
N PRO A 118 17.45 -19.68 4.43
CA PRO A 118 16.95 -20.86 5.15
C PRO A 118 17.81 -21.25 6.35
N ASP A 119 19.11 -20.96 6.31
CA ASP A 119 20.06 -21.38 7.34
C ASP A 119 19.95 -20.51 8.60
N ASN A 120 19.42 -19.30 8.47
CA ASN A 120 19.24 -18.40 9.60
C ASN A 120 18.19 -18.90 10.60
N HIS A 121 18.64 -19.36 11.75
CA HIS A 121 17.80 -19.87 12.83
C HIS A 121 16.84 -18.81 13.40
N LYS A 122 17.25 -17.52 13.44
CA LYS A 122 16.42 -16.44 14.00
C LYS A 122 15.15 -16.21 13.19
N TYR A 123 15.21 -16.37 11.88
CA TYR A 123 14.05 -16.20 11.01
C TYR A 123 13.04 -17.34 11.20
N ARG A 124 13.54 -18.57 11.37
CA ARG A 124 12.73 -19.75 11.66
C ARG A 124 12.04 -19.64 13.02
N GLU A 125 12.76 -19.16 14.02
CA GLU A 125 12.21 -18.86 15.35
C GLU A 125 11.09 -17.82 15.27
N GLY A 126 11.32 -16.69 14.58
CA GLY A 126 10.29 -15.66 14.41
C GLY A 126 9.03 -16.19 13.69
N ALA A 127 9.19 -17.04 12.68
CA ALA A 127 8.07 -17.68 12.00
C ALA A 127 7.28 -18.60 12.96
N LEU A 128 7.99 -19.39 13.77
CA LEU A 128 7.38 -20.27 14.76
C LEU A 128 6.59 -19.46 15.80
N ASP A 129 7.18 -18.40 16.34
CA ASP A 129 6.56 -17.53 17.33
C ASP A 129 5.28 -16.88 16.80
N ALA A 130 5.32 -16.39 15.55
CA ALA A 130 4.14 -15.83 14.89
C ALA A 130 3.03 -16.88 14.74
N ALA A 131 3.37 -18.11 14.33
CA ALA A 131 2.40 -19.19 14.20
C ALA A 131 1.77 -19.59 15.55
N LEU A 132 2.56 -19.60 16.63
CA LEU A 132 2.05 -19.84 17.99
C LEU A 132 1.13 -18.72 18.46
N ALA A 133 1.51 -17.47 18.22
CA ALA A 133 0.70 -16.29 18.55
C ALA A 133 -0.64 -16.31 17.80
N MET A 134 -0.63 -16.64 16.50
CA MET A 134 -1.85 -16.87 15.71
C MET A 134 -2.75 -17.90 16.40
N LYS A 135 -2.22 -19.09 16.72
CA LYS A 135 -3.00 -20.19 17.34
C LYS A 135 -3.60 -19.77 18.69
N LYS A 136 -2.85 -19.03 19.51
CA LYS A 136 -3.31 -18.54 20.81
C LYS A 136 -4.50 -17.59 20.66
N ASN A 137 -4.38 -16.63 19.73
CA ASN A 137 -5.36 -15.56 19.52
C ASN A 137 -6.51 -15.92 18.56
N ARG A 138 -6.62 -17.19 18.11
CA ARG A 138 -7.77 -17.61 17.31
C ARG A 138 -9.09 -17.44 18.09
N PRO A 139 -10.14 -16.85 17.48
CA PRO A 139 -11.44 -16.77 18.09
C PRO A 139 -12.00 -18.16 18.40
N LEU A 140 -12.78 -18.25 19.48
CA LEU A 140 -13.35 -19.51 19.96
C LEU A 140 -14.17 -20.23 18.88
N SER A 141 -14.85 -19.48 18.01
CA SER A 141 -15.60 -20.00 16.86
C SER A 141 -14.75 -20.81 15.87
N GLN A 142 -13.52 -20.38 15.61
CA GLN A 142 -12.58 -21.12 14.76
C GLN A 142 -12.05 -22.37 15.47
N LYS A 143 -11.74 -22.28 16.78
CA LYS A 143 -11.29 -23.43 17.58
C LYS A 143 -12.35 -24.53 17.61
N LEU A 144 -13.62 -24.17 17.76
CA LEU A 144 -14.74 -25.11 17.76
C LEU A 144 -14.93 -25.76 16.38
N ARG A 145 -14.78 -25.01 15.28
CA ARG A 145 -14.84 -25.57 13.92
C ARG A 145 -13.75 -26.61 13.67
N ASP A 146 -12.51 -26.36 14.10
CA ASP A 146 -11.39 -27.29 13.94
C ASP A 146 -11.57 -28.59 14.73
N VAL A 147 -12.29 -28.55 15.86
CA VAL A 147 -12.60 -29.74 16.69
C VAL A 147 -13.78 -30.51 16.11
N LEU A 148 -14.81 -29.81 15.63
CA LEU A 148 -16.04 -30.42 15.11
C LEU A 148 -15.93 -30.89 13.65
N GLY A 149 -15.01 -30.31 12.86
CA GLY A 149 -14.77 -30.68 11.46
C GLY A 149 -13.76 -31.81 11.24
N ARG A 150 -13.23 -32.42 12.31
CA ARG A 150 -12.36 -33.62 12.27
C ARG A 150 -13.12 -34.89 12.64
N ARG A 151 -14.33 -35.08 12.11
CA ARG A 151 -15.09 -36.33 12.22
C ARG A 151 -15.31 -36.92 10.85
#